data_AF-A0A962M638-F1
#
_entry.id   AF-A0A962M638-F1
#
_cell.length_a   1.000
_cell.length_b   1.000
_cell.length_c   1.000
_cell.angle_alpha   90.00
_cell.angle_beta   90.00
_cell.angle_gamma   90.00
#
_symmetry.space_group_name_H-M   'P 1'
#
loop_
_entity.id
_entity.type
_entity.pdbx_description
1 polymer ?
#
loop_
_entity_poly.entity_id
_entity_poly.type
_entity_poly.pdbx_seq_one_letter_code
_entity_poly.pdbx_strand_id
1 'polypeptide(L)'
;MFISRDLFDKIESRLLDFDIKVHEEYSGRGMYGKNCIGFSFCDTVPYFCYHFQEEIMQILDYCNEDEREMLDELYHCFLEGAEQDSLGMGTIVYNRRFSIMAEE
;
A
#
# COMPACT_ATOMS: atom_id res chain seq x y z
N MET A 1 6.85 -10.33 -1.80
CA MET A 1 7.57 -9.52 -0.80
C MET A 1 6.65 -9.36 0.38
N PHE A 2 7.22 -9.36 1.57
CA PHE A 2 6.44 -9.25 2.79
C PHE A 2 6.81 -7.98 3.53
N ILE A 3 5.79 -7.22 3.92
CA ILE A 3 5.94 -6.05 4.76
C ILE A 3 5.73 -6.49 6.21
N SER A 4 6.57 -6.02 7.13
CA SER A 4 6.39 -6.27 8.56
C SER A 4 5.12 -5.59 9.08
N ARG A 5 4.54 -6.12 10.15
CA ARG A 5 3.34 -5.51 10.74
C ARG A 5 3.62 -4.08 11.20
N ASP A 6 4.75 -3.86 11.86
CA ASP A 6 5.18 -2.53 12.30
C ASP A 6 5.27 -1.51 11.15
N LEU A 7 5.81 -1.92 10.00
CA LEU A 7 5.93 -1.02 8.84
C LEU A 7 4.56 -0.76 8.20
N PHE A 8 3.70 -1.78 8.15
CA PHE A 8 2.32 -1.62 7.68
C PHE A 8 1.55 -0.62 8.55
N ASP A 9 1.62 -0.76 9.87
CA ASP A 9 0.90 0.12 10.81
C ASP A 9 1.42 1.57 10.70
N LYS A 10 2.73 1.77 10.47
CA LYS A 10 3.30 3.11 10.18
C LYS A 10 2.70 3.72 8.92
N ILE A 11 2.57 2.95 7.84
CA ILE A 11 1.98 3.42 6.56
C ILE A 11 0.50 3.75 6.78
N GLU A 12 -0.25 2.84 7.40
CA GLU A 12 -1.68 3.02 7.66
C GLU A 12 -1.96 4.28 8.47
N SER A 13 -1.21 4.51 9.55
CA SER A 13 -1.38 5.69 10.40
C SER A 13 -1.15 7.01 9.66
N ARG A 14 -0.28 7.04 8.64
CA ARG A 14 0.02 8.27 7.87
C ARG A 14 -1.00 8.55 6.78
N LEU A 15 -1.51 7.50 6.14
CA LEU A 15 -2.44 7.62 5.03
C LEU A 15 -3.88 7.87 5.48
N LEU A 16 -4.20 7.55 6.74
CA LEU A 16 -5.53 7.78 7.32
C LEU A 16 -5.97 9.25 7.25
N ASP A 17 -5.05 10.20 7.41
CA ASP A 17 -5.33 11.65 7.37
C ASP A 17 -5.78 12.15 5.99
N PHE A 18 -5.60 11.33 4.94
CA PHE A 18 -5.92 11.67 3.55
C PHE A 18 -7.09 10.84 2.99
N ASP A 19 -7.90 10.23 3.86
CA ASP A 19 -9.01 9.34 3.49
C ASP A 19 -8.56 8.13 2.63
N ILE A 20 -7.28 7.76 2.70
CA ILE A 20 -6.71 6.58 2.06
C ILE A 20 -6.74 5.44 3.06
N LYS A 21 -7.58 4.43 2.80
CA LYS A 21 -7.67 3.23 3.64
C LYS A 21 -6.71 2.16 3.13
N VAL A 22 -5.92 1.60 4.03
CA VAL A 22 -5.03 0.48 3.74
C VAL A 22 -5.76 -0.83 4.07
N HIS A 23 -5.62 -1.83 3.21
CA HIS A 23 -6.23 -3.15 3.34
C HIS A 23 -5.12 -4.19 3.44
N GLU A 24 -5.08 -4.93 4.54
CA GLU A 24 -4.11 -5.99 4.79
C GLU A 24 -4.32 -7.25 3.94
N GLU A 25 -5.58 -7.57 3.65
CA GLU A 25 -5.97 -8.82 2.98
C GLU A 25 -6.85 -8.56 1.76
N TYR A 26 -6.43 -7.67 0.88
CA TYR A 26 -7.16 -7.43 -0.35
C TYR A 26 -6.99 -8.58 -1.35
N SER A 27 -8.12 -9.13 -1.83
CA SER A 27 -8.17 -10.14 -2.89
C SER A 27 -8.94 -9.60 -4.09
N GLY A 28 -8.19 -9.05 -5.05
CA GLY A 28 -8.70 -8.55 -6.31
C GLY A 28 -9.07 -9.64 -7.31
N ARG A 29 -9.52 -9.21 -8.50
CA ARG A 29 -9.93 -10.12 -9.57
C ARG A 29 -8.76 -10.98 -10.06
N GLY A 30 -8.98 -12.28 -10.17
CA GLY A 30 -7.97 -13.22 -10.68
C GLY A 30 -6.85 -13.54 -9.70
N MET A 31 -7.03 -13.28 -8.40
CA MET A 31 -6.08 -13.66 -7.35
C MET A 31 -6.29 -15.08 -6.81
N TYR A 32 -7.42 -15.73 -7.11
CA TYR A 32 -7.71 -17.14 -6.79
C TYR A 32 -7.44 -17.52 -5.32
N GLY A 33 -7.89 -16.68 -4.37
CA GLY A 33 -7.70 -16.91 -2.93
C GLY A 33 -6.38 -16.40 -2.36
N LYS A 34 -5.56 -15.71 -3.15
CA LYS A 34 -4.39 -14.96 -2.65
C LYS A 34 -4.81 -13.59 -2.15
N ASN A 35 -4.11 -13.13 -1.12
CA ASN A 35 -4.31 -11.82 -0.48
C ASN A 35 -3.05 -10.95 -0.65
N CYS A 36 -3.27 -9.65 -0.80
CA CYS A 36 -2.21 -8.64 -0.93
C CYS A 36 -2.61 -7.36 -0.20
N ILE A 37 -1.66 -6.43 -0.10
CA ILE A 37 -1.93 -5.08 0.38
C ILE A 37 -2.67 -4.28 -0.70
N GLY A 38 -3.74 -3.61 -0.31
CA GLY A 38 -4.51 -2.70 -1.17
C GLY A 38 -4.71 -1.34 -0.52
N PHE A 39 -4.89 -0.30 -1.35
CA PHE A 39 -5.15 1.07 -0.91
C PHE A 39 -6.43 1.55 -1.58
N SER A 40 -7.47 1.89 -0.80
CA SER A 40 -8.71 2.44 -1.34
C SER A 40 -8.90 3.90 -0.97
N PHE A 41 -9.34 4.70 -1.93
CA PHE A 41 -9.57 6.12 -1.78
C PHE A 41 -10.73 6.58 -2.67
N CYS A 42 -11.37 7.69 -2.29
CA CYS A 42 -12.50 8.26 -3.04
C CYS A 42 -12.05 9.23 -4.16
N ASP A 43 -10.77 9.60 -4.16
CA ASP A 43 -10.17 10.56 -5.07
C ASP A 43 -9.54 9.93 -6.33
N THR A 44 -8.68 10.70 -7.01
CA THR A 44 -7.97 10.27 -8.21
C THR A 44 -6.68 9.53 -7.90
N VAL A 45 -6.24 8.65 -8.79
CA VAL A 45 -4.94 7.94 -8.66
C VAL A 45 -3.76 8.91 -8.53
N PRO A 46 -3.66 10.03 -9.28
CA PRO A 46 -2.60 11.01 -9.06
C PRO A 46 -2.61 11.63 -7.65
N TYR A 47 -3.79 11.89 -7.08
CA TYR A 47 -3.91 12.39 -5.70
C TYR A 47 -3.36 11.37 -4.71
N PHE A 48 -3.73 10.10 -4.86
CA PHE A 48 -3.16 9.01 -4.08
C PHE A 48 -1.63 8.95 -4.23
N CYS A 49 -1.10 8.93 -5.46
CA CYS A 49 0.35 8.83 -5.67
C CYS A 49 1.13 9.98 -5.04
N TYR A 50 0.61 11.21 -5.12
CA TYR A 50 1.22 12.39 -4.52
C TYR A 50 1.32 12.25 -2.99
N HIS A 51 0.20 11.98 -2.31
CA HIS A 51 0.18 11.84 -0.86
C HIS A 51 0.93 10.60 -0.38
N PHE A 52 0.82 9.50 -1.11
CA PHE A 52 1.58 8.30 -0.83
C PHE A 52 3.08 8.57 -0.88
N GLN A 53 3.58 9.26 -1.91
CA GLN A 53 4.99 9.62 -2.00
C GLN A 53 5.44 10.53 -0.84
N GLU A 54 4.68 11.58 -0.53
CA GLU A 54 5.03 12.51 0.55
C GLU A 54 5.10 11.81 1.91
N GLU A 55 4.14 10.93 2.22
CA GLU A 55 4.11 10.23 3.50
C GLU A 55 5.18 9.13 3.58
N ILE A 56 5.44 8.41 2.49
CA ILE A 56 6.54 7.43 2.43
C ILE A 56 7.87 8.14 2.73
N MET A 57 8.12 9.31 2.13
CA MET A 57 9.33 10.09 2.39
C MET A 57 9.48 10.49 3.86
N GLN A 58 8.38 10.82 4.55
CA GLN A 58 8.42 11.14 5.98
C GLN A 58 8.71 9.90 6.85
N ILE A 59 8.25 8.71 6.44
CA ILE A 59 8.51 7.46 7.17
C ILE A 59 9.99 7.05 7.06
N LEU A 60 10.63 7.29 5.90
CA LEU A 60 12.03 6.90 5.66
C LEU A 60 12.98 7.42 6.74
N ASP A 61 12.75 8.61 7.29
CA ASP A 61 13.59 9.21 8.34
C ASP A 61 13.60 8.39 9.65
N TYR A 62 12.57 7.57 9.88
CA TYR A 62 12.40 6.75 11.09
C TYR A 62 12.55 5.25 10.83
N CYS A 63 12.94 4.87 9.61
CA CYS A 63 13.10 3.47 9.20
C CYS A 63 14.55 3.03 9.22
N ASN A 64 14.75 1.74 9.50
CA ASN A 64 16.04 1.08 9.29
C ASN A 64 16.29 0.82 7.78
N GLU A 65 17.48 0.34 7.42
CA GLU A 65 17.87 0.13 6.02
C GLU A 65 16.95 -0.84 5.28
N ASP A 66 16.59 -1.96 5.90
CA ASP A 66 15.70 -2.98 5.31
C ASP A 66 14.27 -2.43 5.09
N GLU A 67 13.75 -1.67 6.06
CA GLU A 67 12.44 -1.01 5.93
C GLU A 67 12.46 0.03 4.81
N ARG A 68 13.55 0.78 4.65
CA ARG A 68 13.69 1.77 3.57
C ARG A 68 13.70 1.12 2.20
N GLU A 69 14.44 0.03 2.03
CA GLU A 69 14.44 -0.75 0.79
C GLU A 69 13.02 -1.27 0.48
N MET A 70 12.33 -1.82 1.49
CA MET A 70 10.96 -2.31 1.33
C MET A 70 9.97 -1.19 0.94
N LEU A 71 10.10 0.01 1.51
CA LEU A 71 9.25 1.16 1.16
C LEU A 71 9.53 1.68 -0.26
N ASP A 72 10.79 1.72 -0.66
CA ASP A 72 11.20 2.10 -2.02
C ASP A 72 10.65 1.10 -3.04
N GLU A 73 10.79 -0.20 -2.77
CA GLU A 73 10.22 -1.26 -3.59
C GLU A 73 8.69 -1.19 -3.65
N LEU A 74 8.03 -0.92 -2.52
CA LEU A 74 6.58 -0.71 -2.45
C LEU A 74 6.18 0.43 -3.39
N TYR A 75 6.81 1.60 -3.24
CA TYR A 75 6.56 2.77 -4.07
C TYR A 75 6.76 2.49 -5.57
N HIS A 76 7.91 1.92 -5.95
CA HIS A 76 8.22 1.59 -7.34
C HIS A 76 7.24 0.58 -7.94
N CYS A 77 6.89 -0.46 -7.20
CA CYS A 77 5.94 -1.45 -7.68
C CYS A 77 4.52 -0.89 -7.86
N PHE A 78 4.14 0.12 -7.08
CA PHE A 78 2.86 0.80 -7.26
C PHE A 78 2.87 1.69 -8.51
N LEU A 79 4.01 2.28 -8.87
CA LEU A 79 4.15 3.06 -10.11
C LEU A 79 4.18 2.20 -11.38
N GLU A 80 4.80 1.02 -11.33
CA GLU A 80 5.06 0.21 -12.53
C GLU A 80 4.06 -0.92 -12.77
N GLY A 81 3.36 -1.38 -11.73
CA GLY A 81 2.61 -2.64 -11.80
C GLY A 81 1.37 -2.72 -10.91
N ALA A 82 0.85 -1.59 -10.43
CA ALA A 82 -0.38 -1.59 -9.68
C ALA A 82 -1.59 -1.89 -10.57
N GLU A 83 -2.45 -2.76 -10.06
CA GLU A 83 -3.79 -2.98 -10.60
C GLU A 83 -4.77 -2.02 -9.94
N GLN A 84 -5.83 -1.70 -10.66
CA GLN A 84 -6.90 -0.82 -10.19
C GLN A 84 -8.24 -1.53 -10.32
N ASP A 85 -9.06 -1.48 -9.27
CA ASP A 85 -10.48 -1.85 -9.33
C ASP A 85 -11.35 -0.66 -8.89
N SER A 86 -12.58 -0.61 -9.38
CA SER A 86 -13.57 0.41 -9.02
C SER A 86 -14.62 -0.21 -8.12
N LEU A 87 -14.68 0.22 -6.87
CA LEU A 87 -15.56 -0.34 -5.85
C LEU A 87 -16.83 0.50 -5.63
N GLY A 88 -17.48 1.01 -6.68
CA GLY A 88 -18.78 1.73 -6.60
C GLY A 88 -18.83 3.01 -5.75
N MET A 89 -17.84 3.25 -4.89
CA MET A 89 -17.69 4.33 -3.91
C MET A 89 -16.22 4.81 -3.83
N GLY A 90 -15.34 4.34 -4.71
CA GLY A 90 -13.93 4.71 -4.73
C GLY A 90 -13.09 3.84 -5.67
N THR A 91 -11.80 4.17 -5.75
CA THR A 91 -10.77 3.42 -6.46
C THR A 91 -9.98 2.61 -5.45
N ILE A 92 -9.64 1.37 -5.79
CA ILE A 92 -8.63 0.60 -5.06
C ILE A 92 -7.44 0.32 -5.96
N VAL A 93 -6.25 0.54 -5.41
CA VAL A 93 -4.98 0.28 -6.06
C VAL A 93 -4.27 -0.81 -5.27
N TYR A 94 -3.79 -1.86 -5.93
CA TYR A 94 -3.17 -3.00 -5.25
C TYR A 94 -2.07 -3.62 -6.11
N ASN A 95 -1.15 -4.34 -5.46
CA ASN A 95 -0.11 -5.09 -6.16
C ASN A 95 0.01 -6.50 -5.58
N ARG A 96 -0.19 -7.51 -6.44
CA ARG A 96 -0.20 -8.94 -6.04
C ARG A 96 1.13 -9.44 -5.46
N ARG A 97 2.21 -8.65 -5.57
CA ARG A 97 3.54 -9.00 -5.06
C ARG A 97 3.74 -8.67 -3.58
N PHE A 98 2.89 -7.87 -2.96
CA PHE A 98 3.03 -7.45 -1.56
C PHE A 98 1.94 -8.03 -0.69
N SER A 99 2.35 -8.68 0.39
CA SER A 99 1.47 -9.17 1.45
C SER A 99 2.07 -8.78 2.79
N ILE A 100 1.27 -8.73 3.86
CA ILE A 100 1.83 -8.58 5.21
C ILE A 100 2.45 -9.91 5.62
N MET A 101 3.57 -9.89 6.36
CA MET A 101 4.07 -11.09 7.04
C MET A 101 2.98 -11.60 8.00
N ALA A 102 2.55 -12.85 7.83
CA ALA A 102 1.67 -13.48 8.80
C ALA A 102 2.42 -13.61 10.14
N GLU A 103 1.80 -13.20 11.24
CA GLU A 103 2.29 -13.54 12.57
C GLU A 103 2.05 -15.04 12.80
N GLU A 104 3.12 -15.81 13.01
CA GLU A 104 3.05 -17.23 13.41
C GLU A 104 2.71 -17.40 14.89
#